data_AF-A0A1I7HQL3-F1
#
_entry.id   AF-A0A1I7HQL3-F1
#
_cell.length_a   1.000
_cell.length_b   1.000
_cell.length_c   1.000
_cell.angle_alpha   90.00
_cell.angle_beta   90.00
_cell.angle_gamma   90.00
#
_symmetry.space_group_name_H-M   'P 1'
#
loop_
_entity.id
_entity.type
_entity.pdbx_description
1 polymer ?
#
loop_
_entity_poly.entity_id
_entity_poly.type
_entity_poly.pdbx_seq_one_letter_code
_entity_poly.pdbx_strand_id
1 'polypeptide(L)'
;MNKSIIAKIGLIALTFAACQEESLTVEETNNSELTLEVNSDLNVSGMGSGVMMQAFYWDVPAGGIWWDTLSTKINDWSNAGIDAIWLPPVSKAQNGPFSMGYDPFDYFDFGSYNQMGSVETRFGSTTELQNLISTAHNANV
;
A
#
# COMPACT_ATOMS: atom_id res chain seq x y z
N MET A 1 -26.76 -64.11 4.34
CA MET A 1 -27.89 -63.20 4.09
C MET A 1 -27.56 -62.35 2.87
N ASN A 2 -28.36 -62.49 1.79
CA ASN A 2 -28.76 -61.53 0.73
C ASN A 2 -27.96 -60.22 0.54
N LYS A 3 -27.71 -59.66 -0.65
CA LYS A 3 -28.10 -59.88 -2.06
C LYS A 3 -27.14 -59.03 -2.94
N SER A 4 -27.02 -59.41 -4.21
CA SER A 4 -26.35 -58.72 -5.35
C SER A 4 -26.54 -57.19 -5.41
N ILE A 5 -25.56 -56.45 -5.96
CA ILE A 5 -25.76 -55.41 -7.00
C ILE A 5 -24.40 -54.96 -7.60
N ILE A 6 -24.40 -54.93 -8.93
CA ILE A 6 -23.35 -54.50 -9.87
C ILE A 6 -23.34 -52.96 -9.95
N ALA A 7 -22.17 -52.34 -9.96
CA ALA A 7 -22.02 -50.98 -10.51
C ALA A 7 -20.65 -50.81 -11.17
N LYS A 8 -20.66 -50.79 -12.51
CA LYS A 8 -19.55 -50.40 -13.37
C LYS A 8 -19.28 -48.91 -13.16
N ILE A 9 -18.06 -48.53 -12.79
CA ILE A 9 -17.63 -47.13 -12.90
C ILE A 9 -16.48 -47.10 -13.89
N GLY A 10 -16.84 -46.57 -15.06
CA GLY A 10 -16.01 -46.54 -16.25
C GLY A 10 -14.83 -45.58 -16.10
N LEU A 11 -13.75 -46.02 -16.74
CA LEU A 11 -12.59 -45.24 -17.14
C LEU A 11 -13.03 -43.96 -17.88
N ILE A 12 -12.92 -42.81 -17.23
CA ILE A 12 -13.02 -41.49 -17.88
C ILE A 12 -11.60 -40.95 -17.98
N ALA A 13 -10.97 -41.22 -19.12
CA ALA A 13 -9.80 -40.49 -19.58
C ALA A 13 -10.29 -39.14 -20.11
N LEU A 14 -10.16 -38.09 -19.30
CA LEU A 14 -10.43 -36.72 -19.74
C LEU A 14 -9.16 -36.16 -20.38
N THR A 15 -9.10 -36.29 -21.71
CA THR A 15 -8.06 -35.73 -22.58
C THR A 15 -8.11 -34.20 -22.56
N PHE A 16 -7.01 -33.58 -22.14
CA PHE A 16 -6.73 -32.16 -22.37
C PHE A 16 -6.40 -31.96 -23.86
N ALA A 17 -7.33 -31.39 -24.63
CA ALA A 17 -7.03 -30.69 -25.89
C ALA A 17 -8.29 -29.97 -26.39
N ALA A 18 -8.43 -28.69 -26.07
CA ALA A 18 -9.28 -27.77 -26.82
C ALA A 18 -8.75 -26.35 -26.65
N CYS A 19 -7.64 -26.05 -27.34
CA CYS A 19 -7.34 -24.69 -27.77
C CYS A 19 -7.93 -24.58 -29.17
N GLN A 20 -9.08 -23.93 -29.31
CA GLN A 20 -9.62 -23.57 -30.62
C GLN A 20 -8.97 -22.25 -31.04
N GLU A 21 -8.40 -22.21 -32.23
CA GLU A 21 -8.17 -20.93 -32.93
C GLU A 21 -9.53 -20.32 -33.24
N GLU A 22 -9.83 -19.17 -32.64
CA GLU A 22 -10.93 -18.32 -33.09
C GLU A 22 -10.38 -17.39 -34.17
N SER A 23 -10.71 -17.71 -35.42
CA SER A 23 -10.48 -16.83 -36.56
C SER A 23 -11.45 -15.65 -36.49
N LEU A 24 -10.95 -14.45 -36.21
CA LEU A 24 -11.73 -13.22 -36.32
C LEU A 24 -12.02 -12.93 -37.79
N THR A 25 -13.31 -12.95 -38.14
CA THR A 25 -13.83 -12.38 -39.39
C THR A 25 -13.86 -10.86 -39.26
N VAL A 26 -13.11 -10.17 -40.11
CA VAL A 26 -13.15 -8.71 -40.24
C VAL A 26 -14.47 -8.33 -40.92
N GLU A 27 -15.43 -7.83 -40.15
CA GLU A 27 -16.53 -7.05 -40.70
C GLU A 27 -16.10 -5.59 -40.74
N GLU A 28 -15.84 -5.08 -41.94
CA GLU A 28 -15.66 -3.64 -42.17
C GLU A 28 -16.99 -2.93 -41.95
N THR A 29 -17.06 -2.01 -40.98
CA THR A 29 -18.08 -0.96 -41.00
C THR A 29 -17.53 0.33 -40.40
N ASN A 30 -17.18 1.23 -41.30
CA ASN A 30 -17.26 2.69 -41.25
C ASN A 30 -16.68 3.43 -40.01
N ASN A 31 -15.54 4.08 -40.27
CA ASN A 31 -14.92 5.17 -39.53
C ASN A 31 -15.86 5.97 -38.62
N SER A 32 -15.69 5.79 -37.31
CA SER A 32 -15.69 6.90 -36.37
C SER A 32 -14.51 6.69 -35.43
N GLU A 33 -13.48 7.50 -35.63
CA GLU A 33 -12.27 7.54 -34.81
C GLU A 33 -12.67 8.00 -33.41
N LEU A 34 -12.86 7.07 -32.47
CA LEU A 34 -12.95 7.40 -31.06
C LEU A 34 -11.52 7.59 -30.56
N THR A 35 -10.98 8.79 -30.75
CA THR A 35 -9.74 9.19 -30.08
C THR A 35 -10.03 9.25 -28.59
N LEU A 36 -9.64 8.20 -27.86
CA LEU A 36 -9.51 8.31 -26.41
C LEU A 36 -8.33 9.23 -26.17
N GLU A 37 -8.61 10.48 -25.78
CA GLU A 37 -7.62 11.34 -25.15
C GLU A 37 -7.19 10.66 -23.85
N VAL A 38 -6.15 9.82 -23.95
CA VAL A 38 -5.44 9.34 -22.76
C VAL A 38 -4.79 10.57 -22.18
N ASN A 39 -5.40 11.09 -21.11
CA ASN A 39 -4.82 12.13 -20.31
C ASN A 39 -3.49 11.58 -19.76
N SER A 40 -2.38 11.97 -20.39
CA SER A 40 -1.02 11.56 -20.06
C SER A 40 -0.57 12.03 -18.68
N ASP A 41 -1.44 12.77 -17.98
CA ASP A 41 -1.20 13.37 -16.68
C ASP A 41 -1.23 12.36 -15.53
N LEU A 42 -1.61 11.10 -15.80
CA LEU A 42 -1.42 10.01 -14.86
C LEU A 42 -0.10 9.31 -15.19
N ASN A 43 0.97 9.73 -14.50
CA ASN A 43 2.22 8.99 -14.42
C ASN A 43 1.99 7.68 -13.66
N VAL A 44 1.23 6.76 -14.25
CA VAL A 44 1.05 5.39 -13.76
C VAL A 44 2.35 4.66 -14.10
N SER A 45 3.31 4.80 -13.19
CA SER A 45 4.46 3.90 -13.11
C SER A 45 3.94 2.47 -13.16
N GLY A 46 4.44 1.67 -14.11
CA GLY A 46 3.98 0.30 -14.31
C GLY A 46 4.05 -0.49 -13.00
N MET A 47 3.07 -1.37 -12.76
CA MET A 47 3.01 -2.21 -11.56
C MET A 47 4.39 -2.82 -11.25
N GLY A 48 4.94 -2.50 -10.07
CA GLY A 48 6.23 -3.02 -9.58
C GLY A 48 7.47 -2.16 -9.90
N SER A 49 7.32 -0.96 -10.46
CA SER A 49 8.45 -0.06 -10.74
C SER A 49 8.77 0.95 -9.64
N GLY A 50 7.86 1.18 -8.68
CA GLY A 50 8.05 2.19 -7.64
C GLY A 50 9.10 1.81 -6.59
N VAL A 51 9.85 2.79 -6.09
CA VAL A 51 10.84 2.63 -5.03
C VAL A 51 10.25 3.09 -3.69
N MET A 52 10.26 2.19 -2.71
CA MET A 52 9.83 2.50 -1.34
C MET A 52 11.03 2.80 -0.43
N MET A 53 10.91 3.83 0.40
CA MET A 53 11.87 4.18 1.46
C MET A 53 11.33 3.82 2.84
N GLN A 54 12.12 3.12 3.65
CA GLN A 54 11.84 3.02 5.09
C GLN A 54 12.24 4.33 5.77
N ALA A 55 11.26 5.13 6.18
CA ALA A 55 11.47 6.49 6.69
C ALA A 55 11.74 6.55 8.20
N PHE A 56 12.39 5.51 8.74
CA PHE A 56 12.81 5.45 10.13
C PHE A 56 13.92 4.41 10.32
N TYR A 57 14.65 4.55 11.42
CA TYR A 57 15.57 3.53 11.93
C TYR A 57 15.26 3.27 13.42
N TRP A 58 15.94 2.32 14.04
CA TRP A 58 15.74 2.07 15.46
C TRP A 58 16.24 3.26 16.28
N ASP A 59 15.42 3.75 17.22
CA ASP A 59 15.80 4.82 18.15
C ASP A 59 16.06 6.20 17.49
N VAL A 60 15.28 6.55 16.44
CA VAL A 60 15.25 7.92 15.87
C VAL A 60 15.08 8.97 16.96
N PRO A 61 15.66 10.18 16.88
CA PRO A 61 15.57 11.19 17.94
C PRO A 61 14.17 11.32 18.53
N ALA A 62 14.06 11.10 19.85
CA ALA A 62 12.81 11.25 20.57
C ALA A 62 12.42 12.74 20.69
N GLY A 63 11.22 12.99 21.24
CA GLY A 63 10.75 14.34 21.52
C GLY A 63 9.76 14.89 20.50
N GLY A 64 9.09 14.03 19.72
CA GLY A 64 7.98 14.44 18.86
C GLY A 64 8.38 15.07 17.53
N ILE A 65 9.67 15.09 17.20
CA ILE A 65 10.19 15.87 16.05
C ILE A 65 10.30 15.08 14.75
N TRP A 66 9.93 13.79 14.75
CA TRP A 66 10.24 12.91 13.62
C TRP A 66 9.35 13.22 12.42
N TRP A 67 8.07 13.47 12.62
CA TRP A 67 7.15 13.85 11.53
C TRP A 67 7.58 15.12 10.80
N ASP A 68 7.99 16.15 11.54
CA ASP A 68 8.54 17.36 10.95
C ASP A 68 9.86 17.10 10.24
N THR A 69 10.74 16.30 10.84
CA THR A 69 12.01 15.89 10.20
C THR A 69 11.76 15.24 8.84
N LEU A 70 10.83 14.29 8.76
CA LEU A 70 10.46 13.63 7.51
C LEU A 70 9.85 14.60 6.51
N SER A 71 9.01 15.52 6.95
CA SER A 71 8.36 16.52 6.09
C SER A 71 9.39 17.37 5.34
N THR A 72 10.53 17.70 5.98
CA THR A 72 11.63 18.43 5.31
C THR A 72 12.34 17.64 4.21
N LYS A 73 12.17 16.32 4.14
CA LYS A 73 12.88 15.42 3.20
C LYS A 73 12.06 15.00 2.00
N ILE A 74 10.73 15.13 2.06
CA ILE A 74 9.82 14.62 1.03
C ILE A 74 10.18 15.10 -0.37
N ASN A 75 10.41 16.40 -0.57
CA ASN A 75 10.74 16.92 -1.90
C ASN A 75 12.08 16.37 -2.43
N ASP A 76 13.08 16.25 -1.56
CA ASP A 76 14.38 15.68 -1.94
C ASP A 76 14.24 14.19 -2.31
N TRP A 77 13.38 13.45 -1.61
CA TRP A 77 13.13 12.03 -1.87
C TRP A 77 12.31 11.81 -3.16
N SER A 78 11.29 12.62 -3.40
CA SER A 78 10.55 12.63 -4.67
C SER A 78 11.50 12.88 -5.85
N ASN A 79 12.37 13.90 -5.74
CA ASN A 79 13.40 14.21 -6.75
C ASN A 79 14.43 13.07 -6.94
N ALA A 80 14.65 12.25 -5.90
CA ALA A 80 15.52 11.08 -5.96
C ALA A 80 14.83 9.82 -6.52
N GLY A 81 13.54 9.90 -6.85
CA GLY A 81 12.76 8.78 -7.38
C GLY A 81 12.19 7.84 -6.33
N ILE A 82 11.93 8.32 -5.11
CA ILE A 82 11.14 7.60 -4.11
C ILE A 82 9.66 7.85 -4.39
N ASP A 83 8.90 6.76 -4.53
CA ASP A 83 7.47 6.78 -4.84
C ASP A 83 6.58 6.46 -3.63
N ALA A 84 7.17 5.96 -2.55
CA ALA A 84 6.45 5.62 -1.32
C ALA A 84 7.35 5.70 -0.10
N ILE A 85 6.79 6.09 1.05
CA ILE A 85 7.47 5.99 2.35
C ILE A 85 6.75 5.03 3.30
N TRP A 86 7.52 4.20 3.99
CA TRP A 86 7.05 3.37 5.09
C TRP A 86 7.35 4.07 6.42
N LEU A 87 6.28 4.46 7.12
CA LEU A 87 6.33 5.06 8.46
C LEU A 87 6.36 3.99 9.57
N PRO A 88 6.97 4.28 10.74
CA PRO A 88 6.87 3.39 11.90
C PRO A 88 5.41 3.32 12.41
N PRO A 89 5.07 2.38 13.31
CA PRO A 89 3.73 2.33 13.90
C PRO A 89 3.40 3.66 14.60
N VAL A 90 2.31 4.29 14.16
CA VAL A 90 1.99 5.69 14.49
C VAL A 90 1.16 5.86 15.77
N SER A 91 0.63 4.78 16.32
CA SER A 91 -0.27 4.81 17.47
C SER A 91 0.48 4.88 18.80
N LYS A 92 -0.19 5.37 19.84
CA LYS A 92 0.31 5.40 21.22
C LYS A 92 0.63 3.98 21.68
N ALA A 93 1.80 3.85 22.28
CA ALA A 93 2.36 2.59 22.72
C ALA A 93 2.63 2.60 24.22
N GLN A 94 2.87 1.42 24.78
CA GLN A 94 2.99 1.19 26.22
C GLN A 94 4.13 2.01 26.84
N ASN A 95 5.27 2.13 26.15
CA ASN A 95 6.40 2.94 26.63
C ASN A 95 6.29 4.44 26.25
N GLY A 96 5.10 4.90 25.86
CA GLY A 96 4.76 6.32 25.65
C GLY A 96 5.74 7.04 24.72
N PRO A 97 6.38 8.13 25.16
CA PRO A 97 7.23 8.97 24.31
C PRO A 97 8.56 8.32 23.94
N PHE A 98 8.90 7.17 24.54
CA PHE A 98 10.15 6.44 24.27
C PHE A 98 9.94 5.23 23.35
N SER A 99 8.69 4.83 23.12
CA SER A 99 8.35 3.68 22.29
C SER A 99 8.69 3.90 20.81
N MET A 100 9.10 2.83 20.13
CA MET A 100 9.20 2.78 18.66
C MET A 100 7.91 2.32 17.96
N GLY A 101 6.82 2.15 18.71
CA GLY A 101 5.49 1.77 18.22
C GLY A 101 5.21 0.26 18.17
N TYR A 102 6.20 -0.60 18.43
CA TYR A 102 6.04 -2.07 18.37
C TYR A 102 5.47 -2.71 19.66
N ASP A 103 5.13 -1.89 20.64
CA ASP A 103 4.45 -2.22 21.90
C ASP A 103 3.11 -1.48 21.98
N PRO A 104 2.16 -1.75 21.07
CA PRO A 104 0.95 -0.93 20.92
C PRO A 104 0.08 -0.92 22.18
N PHE A 105 -0.53 0.24 22.47
CA PHE A 105 -1.44 0.42 23.60
C PHE A 105 -2.84 0.86 23.15
N ASP A 106 -2.94 2.03 22.51
CA ASP A 106 -4.20 2.57 22.00
C ASP A 106 -4.05 2.86 20.50
N TYR A 107 -4.62 1.99 19.68
CA TYR A 107 -4.55 2.10 18.22
C TYR A 107 -5.19 3.38 17.66
N PHE A 108 -6.09 4.02 18.42
CA PHE A 108 -6.81 5.22 17.98
C PHE A 108 -6.20 6.52 18.47
N ASP A 109 -5.16 6.45 19.33
CA ASP A 109 -4.39 7.62 19.75
C ASP A 109 -3.14 7.77 18.88
N PHE A 110 -3.16 8.69 17.91
CA PHE A 110 -2.00 8.99 17.07
C PHE A 110 -1.10 10.11 17.64
N GLY A 111 -1.22 10.40 18.94
CA GLY A 111 -0.53 11.50 19.60
C GLY A 111 -1.45 12.68 19.94
N SER A 112 -2.71 12.40 20.32
CA SER A 112 -3.72 13.41 20.66
C SER A 112 -4.17 13.37 22.13
N TYR A 113 -3.95 12.24 22.82
CA TYR A 113 -4.45 12.04 24.18
C TYR A 113 -3.30 11.89 25.18
N ASN A 114 -3.45 12.50 26.36
CA ASN A 114 -2.48 12.33 27.45
C ASN A 114 -2.61 10.94 28.07
N GLN A 115 -1.83 9.99 27.55
CA GLN A 115 -1.80 8.58 27.93
C GLN A 115 -0.35 8.09 27.94
N MET A 116 -0.02 7.10 28.78
CA MET A 116 1.34 6.56 28.88
C MET A 116 2.43 7.64 29.10
N GLY A 117 2.09 8.69 29.88
CA GLY A 117 3.01 9.75 30.25
C GLY A 117 3.32 10.79 29.16
N SER A 118 2.55 10.82 28.06
CA SER A 118 2.74 11.78 26.96
C SER A 118 1.45 12.04 26.18
N VAL A 119 1.33 13.23 25.59
CA VAL A 119 0.31 13.50 24.57
C VAL A 119 0.76 12.93 23.23
N GLU A 120 1.91 13.38 22.75
CA GLU A 120 2.52 12.92 21.51
C GLU A 120 3.08 11.50 21.61
N THR A 121 3.25 10.85 20.47
CA THR A 121 4.09 9.66 20.37
C THR A 121 5.57 10.04 20.41
N ARG A 122 6.49 9.07 20.32
CA ARG A 122 7.90 9.38 20.09
C ARG A 122 8.13 10.27 18.87
N PHE A 123 7.29 10.09 17.85
CA PHE A 123 7.48 10.64 16.51
C PHE A 123 6.81 12.01 16.32
N GLY A 124 5.77 12.31 17.09
CA GLY A 124 5.03 13.56 17.07
C GLY A 124 3.55 13.40 17.39
N SER A 125 2.82 14.48 17.16
CA SER A 125 1.36 14.63 17.28
C SER A 125 0.61 14.14 16.04
N THR A 126 -0.71 13.95 16.21
CA THR A 126 -1.62 13.64 15.10
C THR A 126 -1.59 14.72 14.00
N THR A 127 -1.46 15.99 14.37
CA THR A 127 -1.43 17.10 13.41
C THR A 127 -0.16 17.09 12.57
N GLU A 128 1.00 16.84 13.17
CA GLU A 128 2.26 16.73 12.42
C GLU A 128 2.27 15.51 11.51
N LEU A 129 1.70 14.38 11.96
CA LEU A 129 1.52 13.20 11.10
C LEU A 129 0.64 13.51 9.88
N GLN A 130 -0.48 14.22 10.07
CA GLN A 130 -1.35 14.64 8.97
C GLN A 130 -0.62 15.59 8.00
N ASN A 131 0.17 16.53 8.53
CA ASN A 131 0.98 17.43 7.71
C ASN A 131 2.02 16.67 6.87
N LEU A 132 2.69 15.68 7.45
CA LEU A 132 3.62 14.80 6.73
C LEU A 132 2.92 14.07 5.59
N ILE A 133 1.76 13.44 5.87
CA ILE A 133 0.99 12.70 4.85
C ILE A 133 0.54 13.64 3.73
N SER A 134 0.02 14.83 4.05
CA SER A 134 -0.34 15.82 3.03
C SER A 134 0.88 16.28 2.22
N THR A 135 2.03 16.46 2.86
CA THR A 135 3.27 16.85 2.17
C THR A 135 3.74 15.75 1.21
N ALA A 136 3.71 14.48 1.64
CA ALA A 136 4.05 13.32 0.81
C ALA A 136 3.13 13.24 -0.43
N HIS A 137 1.81 13.26 -0.22
CA HIS A 137 0.85 13.20 -1.32
C HIS A 137 1.00 14.37 -2.31
N ASN A 138 1.26 15.59 -1.83
CA ASN A 138 1.48 16.75 -2.70
C ASN A 138 2.76 16.63 -3.55
N ALA A 139 3.73 15.82 -3.11
CA ALA A 139 4.97 15.54 -3.81
C ALA A 139 4.95 14.22 -4.62
N ASN A 140 3.78 13.57 -4.71
CA ASN A 140 3.60 12.25 -5.32
C ASN A 140 4.45 11.14 -4.66
N VAL A 141 4.55 11.17 -3.32
CA VAL A 141 5.21 10.16 -2.46
C VAL A 141 4.20 9.53 -1.50
#